data_AF-A0A4V2YQW8-F1
#
_entry.id   AF-A0A4V2YQW8-F1
#
_cell.length_a   1.000
_cell.length_b   1.000
_cell.length_c   1.000
_cell.angle_alpha   90.00
_cell.angle_beta   90.00
_cell.angle_gamma   90.00
#
_symmetry.space_group_name_H-M   'P 1'
#
loop_
_entity.id
_entity.type
_entity.pdbx_description
1 polymer ?
#
loop_
_entity_poly.entity_id
_entity_poly.type
_entity_poly.pdbx_seq_one_letter_code
_entity_poly.pdbx_strand_id
1 'polypeptide(L)' 'MRAGARLFAAHGIDAARTRDIVALAGQGNDSAITYHFRSRAGLLDAILRAGVQR' A
#
# COMPACT_ATOMS: atom_id res chain seq x y z
N MET A 1 -2.63 -3.33 -3.93
CA MET A 1 -1.17 -3.56 -4.01
C MET A 1 -0.46 -2.62 -5.01
N ARG A 2 -0.84 -2.54 -6.30
CA ARG A 2 -0.13 -1.68 -7.28
C ARG A 2 -0.03 -0.20 -6.89
N ALA A 3 -1.13 0.40 -6.41
CA ALA A 3 -1.14 1.78 -5.93
C ALA A 3 -0.15 2.01 -4.77
N GLY A 4 -0.15 1.09 -3.79
CA GLY A 4 0.80 1.12 -2.67
C GLY A 4 2.25 1.00 -3.15
N ALA A 5 2.54 0.04 -4.02
CA ALA A 5 3.88 -0.15 -4.57
C ALA A 5 4.37 1.10 -5.31
N ARG A 6 3.50 1.74 -6.10
CA ARG A 6 3.81 2.98 -6.81
C ARG A 6 4.16 4.12 -5.85
N LEU A 7 3.34 4.37 -4.83
CA LEU A 7 3.57 5.49 -3.92
C LEU A 7 4.74 5.23 -2.96
N PHE A 8 4.92 4.00 -2.47
CA PHE A 8 6.11 3.64 -1.69
C PHE A 8 7.39 3.83 -2.50
N ALA A 9 7.40 3.46 -3.79
CA ALA A 9 8.56 3.66 -4.65
C ALA A 9 8.82 5.15 -4.96
N ALA A 10 7.77 5.94 -5.19
CA ALA A 10 7.89 7.34 -5.57
C ALA A 10 8.24 8.29 -4.41
N HIS A 11 7.79 7.96 -3.19
CA HIS A 11 7.88 8.87 -2.04
C HIS A 11 8.64 8.27 -0.85
N GLY A 12 9.04 7.01 -0.92
CA GLY A 12 9.61 6.27 0.20
C GLY A 12 8.54 5.78 1.18
N ILE A 13 8.98 4.92 2.10
CA ILE A 13 8.09 4.24 3.05
C ILE A 13 7.45 5.22 4.03
N ASP A 14 8.11 6.29 4.45
CA ASP A 14 7.54 7.18 5.47
C ASP A 14 6.60 8.25 4.88
N ALA A 15 6.92 8.79 3.70
CA ALA A 15 6.13 9.88 3.11
C ALA A 15 4.89 9.40 2.34
N ALA A 16 4.78 8.11 2.00
CA ALA A 16 3.63 7.55 1.28
C ALA A 16 2.38 7.43 2.17
N ARG A 17 1.45 8.39 2.13
CA ARG A 17 0.30 8.41 3.05
C ARG A 17 -0.75 7.34 2.69
N THR A 18 -1.32 6.70 3.71
CA THR A 18 -2.39 5.68 3.58
C THR A 18 -3.56 6.17 2.73
N ARG A 19 -4.05 7.38 2.99
CA ARG A 19 -5.12 8.02 2.23
C ARG A 19 -4.82 8.20 0.74
N ASP A 20 -3.56 8.51 0.39
CA ASP A 20 -3.16 8.72 -1.01
C ASP A 20 -3.11 7.37 -1.74
N ILE A 21 -2.67 6.30 -1.04
CA ILE A 21 -2.70 4.93 -1.54
C ILE A 21 -4.14 4.46 -1.79
N VAL A 22 -5.04 4.74 -0.87
CA VAL A 22 -6.46 4.39 -0.95
C VAL A 22 -7.17 5.14 -2.07
N ALA A 23 -6.95 6.46 -2.16
CA ALA A 23 -7.51 7.27 -3.24
C ALA A 23 -7.00 6.79 -4.61
N LEU A 24 -5.70 6.53 -4.75
CA LEU A 24 -5.11 6.00 -5.97
C LEU A 24 -5.61 4.58 -6.31
N ALA A 25 -5.99 3.80 -5.30
CA ALA A 25 -6.59 2.48 -5.47
C ALA A 25 -8.12 2.54 -5.76
N GLY A 26 -8.72 3.73 -5.85
CA GLY A 26 -10.16 3.90 -6.04
C GLY A 26 -11.00 3.41 -4.86
N GLN A 27 -10.42 3.39 -3.66
CA GLN A 27 -11.10 2.96 -2.44
C GLN A 27 -11.65 4.18 -1.68
N GLY A 28 -12.75 3.98 -0.95
CA GLY A 28 -13.46 5.07 -0.29
C GLY A 28 -12.86 5.53 1.04
N ASN A 29 -12.02 4.71 1.69
CA ASN A 29 -11.45 5.03 3.00
C ASN A 29 -10.23 4.15 3.37
N ASP A 30 -9.54 4.57 4.44
CA ASP A 30 -8.34 3.91 4.97
C ASP A 30 -8.60 2.50 5.52
N SER A 31 -9.85 2.16 5.87
CA SER A 31 -10.17 0.84 6.42
C SER A 31 -9.97 -0.27 5.39
N ALA A 32 -10.01 0.03 4.08
CA ALA A 32 -9.67 -0.91 3.02
C ALA A 32 -8.26 -1.51 3.20
N ILE A 33 -7.28 -0.72 3.66
CA ILE A 33 -5.92 -1.24 3.90
C ILE A 33 -5.93 -2.23 5.07
N THR A 34 -6.56 -1.87 6.18
CA THR A 34 -6.66 -2.76 7.35
C THR A 34 -7.46 -4.03 7.05
N TYR A 35 -8.54 -3.92 6.28
CA TYR A 35 -9.37 -5.05 5.89
C TYR A 35 -8.61 -6.09 5.07
N HIS A 36 -7.86 -5.65 4.06
CA HIS A 36 -7.14 -6.55 3.15
C HIS A 36 -5.75 -6.96 3.65
N PHE A 37 -5.07 -6.09 4.39
CA PHE A 37 -3.65 -6.24 4.71
C PHE A 37 -3.35 -6.19 6.20
N ARG A 38 -4.36 -6.07 7.07
CA ARG A 38 -4.26 -5.92 8.53
C ARG A 38 -3.61 -4.64 9.03
N SER A 39 -2.66 -4.07 8.27
CA SER A 39 -2.02 -2.79 8.55
C SER A 39 -1.32 -2.25 7.31
N ARG A 40 -0.87 -0.99 7.39
CA ARG A 40 0.00 -0.38 6.38
C ARG A 40 1.32 -1.15 6.22
N ALA A 41 1.88 -1.65 7.32
CA ALA A 41 3.06 -2.51 7.28
C ALA A 41 2.74 -3.85 6.59
N GLY A 42 1.58 -4.43 6.84
CA GLY A 42 1.13 -5.65 6.17
C GLY A 42 0.92 -5.46 4.65
N LEU A 43 0.51 -4.26 4.22
CA LEU A 43 0.45 -3.92 2.79
C LEU A 43 1.86 -3.87 2.19
N LEU A 44 2.81 -3.20 2.84
CA LEU A 44 4.21 -3.13 2.39
C LEU A 44 4.81 -4.53 2.28
N ASP A 45 4.60 -5.35 3.29
CA ASP A 45 5.09 -6.72 3.38
C ASP A 45 4.49 -7.62 2.26
N ALA A 46 3.19 -7.48 1.96
CA ALA A 46 2.55 -8.14 0.82
C ALA A 46 3.15 -7.71 -0.54
N ILE A 47 3.47 -6.43 -0.70
CA ILE A 47 4.13 -5.91 -1.91
C ILE A 47 5.53 -6.48 -2.07
N LEU A 48 6.33 -6.48 -1.00
CA LEU A 48 7.70 -6.99 -1.01
C LEU A 48 7.71 -8.50 -1.33
N ARG A 49 6.86 -9.29 -0.67
CA ARG A 49 6.70 -10.72 -0.99
C ARG A 49 6.33 -10.97 -2.45
N ALA A 50 5.40 -10.18 -3.00
CA ALA A 50 5.01 -10.30 -4.40
C ALA A 50 6.12 -9.90 -5.39
N GLY A 51 7.05 -9.03 -4.96
CA GLY A 51 8.21 -8.62 -5.76
C GLY A 51 9.37 -9.61 -5.72
N VAL A 52 9.58 -10.30 -4.59
CA VAL A 52 10.65 -11.31 -4.41
C VAL A 52 10.38 -12.59 -5.20
N GLN A 53 9.13 -12.88 -5.53
CA GLN A 53 8.71 -14.05 -6.31
C GLN A 53 8.69 -13.82 -7.83
N ARG A 54 9.33 -12.76 -8.33
CA ARG A 54 9.45 -12.43 -9.77
C ARG A 54 10.90 -12.50 -10.21
#